data_AF-A0A7S3S3V4-F1
#
_entry.id   AF-A0A7S3S3V4-F1
#
_cell.length_a   1.000
_cell.length_b   1.000
_cell.length_c   1.000
_cell.angle_alpha   90.00
_cell.angle_beta   90.00
_cell.angle_gamma   90.00
#
_symmetry.space_group_name_H-M   'P 1'
#
loop_
_entity.id
_entity.type
_entity.pdbx_description
1 polymer ?
#
loop_
_entity_poly.entity_id
_entity_poly.type
_entity_poly.pdbx_seq_one_letter_code
_entity_poly.pdbx_strand_id
1 'polypeptide(L)'
;AAVPIGQLRAGPARSEDNETAAEAAALAAVIEARNTSLIDALCDLLMPTQIGIGDGRSGNTIGSSIKIVLCTKDSLPTLRGLPAALVCHTLPAARPALKAFLSSRLAAFTRPGGSGVALFVYSLLLTRGLDAIRSEMDCSSSPLIDRRGYCSQELVNSLCIGRAVSNVFDGERSLRGDGDTTDALTLR
;
A
#
# COMPACT_ATOMS: atom_id res chain seq x y z
N ALA A 1 -2.67 39.79 -67.11
CA ALA A 1 -3.37 40.33 -65.94
C ALA A 1 -2.73 39.72 -64.69
N ALA A 2 -1.98 40.51 -63.92
CA ALA A 2 -1.26 40.06 -62.73
C ALA A 2 -2.20 40.10 -61.51
N VAL A 3 -2.25 39.01 -60.75
CA VAL A 3 -3.04 38.90 -59.52
C VAL A 3 -2.34 39.73 -58.42
N PRO A 4 -3.05 40.59 -57.67
CA PRO A 4 -2.43 41.43 -56.64
C PRO A 4 -1.97 40.60 -55.43
N ILE A 5 -0.78 40.94 -54.92
CA ILE A 5 -0.07 40.32 -53.78
C ILE A 5 -0.72 40.74 -52.44
N GLY A 6 -2.03 40.53 -52.31
CA GLY A 6 -2.82 40.98 -51.15
C GLY A 6 -3.72 39.91 -50.54
N GLN A 7 -3.68 38.65 -51.02
CA GLN A 7 -4.55 37.56 -50.55
C GLN A 7 -3.78 36.35 -49.99
N LEU A 8 -2.70 36.58 -49.26
CA LEU A 8 -2.20 35.56 -48.33
C LEU A 8 -3.10 35.59 -47.08
N ARG A 9 -4.20 34.82 -47.14
CA ARG A 9 -4.98 34.45 -45.96
C ARG A 9 -4.01 33.82 -44.95
N ALA A 10 -3.89 34.41 -43.76
CA ALA A 10 -3.25 33.75 -42.63
C ALA A 10 -3.95 32.38 -42.46
N GLY A 11 -3.19 31.30 -42.65
CA GLY A 11 -3.66 29.95 -42.33
C GLY A 11 -4.06 29.90 -40.86
N PRO A 12 -5.01 29.03 -40.48
CA PRO A 12 -5.46 28.97 -39.10
C PRO A 12 -4.26 28.63 -38.19
N ALA A 13 -4.06 29.40 -37.13
CA ALA A 13 -3.11 29.13 -36.05
C ALA A 13 -3.54 27.85 -35.31
N ARG A 14 -3.32 26.67 -35.90
CA ARG A 14 -3.98 25.41 -35.53
C ARG A 14 -3.06 24.23 -35.24
N SER A 15 -1.74 24.39 -35.23
CA SER A 15 -0.84 23.26 -34.99
C SER A 15 -0.35 23.20 -33.54
N GLU A 16 0.29 24.25 -33.02
CA GLU A 16 1.04 24.14 -31.75
C GLU A 16 0.16 24.07 -30.49
N ASP A 17 -0.90 24.89 -30.41
CA ASP A 17 -1.81 24.89 -29.26
C ASP A 17 -2.66 23.61 -29.15
N ASN A 18 -2.93 22.96 -30.28
CA ASN A 18 -3.74 21.73 -30.32
C ASN A 18 -2.88 20.48 -30.04
N GLU A 19 -1.61 20.50 -30.46
CA GLU A 19 -0.63 19.45 -30.18
C GLU A 19 -0.24 19.44 -28.70
N THR A 20 0.01 20.60 -28.11
CA THR A 20 0.29 20.74 -26.66
C THR A 20 -0.91 20.33 -25.79
N ALA A 21 -2.14 20.66 -26.21
CA ALA A 21 -3.35 20.22 -25.52
C ALA A 21 -3.55 18.69 -25.61
N ALA A 22 -3.26 18.09 -26.76
CA ALA A 22 -3.33 16.65 -26.95
C ALA A 22 -2.28 15.90 -26.11
N GLU A 23 -1.05 16.41 -26.04
CA GLU A 23 0.01 15.85 -25.19
C GLU A 23 -0.34 15.95 -23.70
N ALA A 24 -0.88 17.09 -23.25
CA ALA A 24 -1.33 17.27 -21.88
C ALA A 24 -2.47 16.30 -21.52
N ALA A 25 -3.42 16.09 -22.43
CA ALA A 25 -4.50 15.12 -22.24
C ALA A 25 -3.99 13.67 -22.20
N ALA A 26 -3.04 13.31 -23.06
CA ALA A 26 -2.40 12.00 -23.04
C ALA A 26 -1.63 11.75 -21.74
N LEU A 27 -0.88 12.74 -21.25
CA LEU A 27 -0.18 12.66 -19.97
C LEU A 27 -1.15 12.51 -18.80
N ALA A 28 -2.25 13.25 -18.80
CA ALA A 28 -3.28 13.16 -17.77
C ALA A 28 -3.91 11.74 -17.73
N ALA A 29 -4.23 11.17 -18.89
CA ALA A 29 -4.76 9.81 -18.98
C ALA A 29 -3.77 8.75 -18.46
N VAL A 30 -2.47 8.91 -18.74
CA VAL A 30 -1.43 8.02 -18.20
C VAL A 30 -1.32 8.12 -16.68
N ILE A 31 -1.40 9.35 -16.13
CA ILE A 31 -1.39 9.57 -14.67
C ILE A 31 -2.62 8.94 -14.03
N GLU A 32 -3.80 9.09 -14.64
CA GLU A 32 -5.05 8.50 -14.14
C GLU A 32 -5.01 6.97 -14.14
N ALA A 33 -4.52 6.34 -15.21
CA ALA A 33 -4.34 4.90 -15.29
C ALA A 33 -3.37 4.38 -14.21
N ARG A 34 -2.25 5.07 -14.01
CA ARG A 34 -1.28 4.77 -12.94
C ARG A 34 -1.91 4.87 -11.56
N ASN A 35 -2.63 5.96 -11.30
CA ASN A 35 -3.28 6.19 -10.01
C ASN A 35 -4.33 5.12 -9.72
N THR A 36 -5.11 4.72 -10.72
CA THR A 36 -6.10 3.65 -10.61
C THR A 36 -5.43 2.32 -10.24
N SER A 37 -4.36 1.95 -10.95
CA SER A 37 -3.59 0.73 -10.68
C SER A 37 -2.99 0.73 -9.27
N LEU A 38 -2.43 1.87 -8.85
CA LEU A 38 -1.90 2.02 -7.49
C LEU A 38 -3.00 1.85 -6.43
N ILE A 39 -4.17 2.47 -6.62
CA ILE A 39 -5.29 2.36 -5.68
C ILE A 39 -5.74 0.89 -5.57
N ASP A 40 -5.85 0.19 -6.69
CA ASP A 40 -6.23 -1.22 -6.69
C ASP A 40 -5.19 -2.07 -5.95
N ALA A 41 -3.89 -1.85 -6.17
CA ALA A 41 -2.82 -2.53 -5.44
C ALA A 41 -2.87 -2.24 -3.93
N LEU A 42 -3.08 -0.98 -3.52
CA LEU A 42 -3.24 -0.63 -2.10
C LEU A 42 -4.47 -1.29 -1.48
N CYS A 43 -5.56 -1.43 -2.23
CA CYS A 43 -6.75 -2.15 -1.79
C CYS A 43 -6.45 -3.64 -1.58
N ASP A 44 -5.77 -4.28 -2.53
CA ASP A 44 -5.43 -5.70 -2.46
C ASP A 44 -4.48 -6.00 -1.28
N LEU A 45 -3.56 -5.09 -0.97
CA LEU A 45 -2.65 -5.23 0.18
C LEU A 45 -3.34 -5.04 1.54
N LEU A 46 -4.31 -4.12 1.63
CA LEU A 46 -5.05 -3.86 2.88
C LEU A 46 -6.21 -4.82 3.09
N MET A 47 -6.76 -5.33 2.00
CA MET A 47 -7.77 -6.37 1.97
C MET A 47 -7.25 -7.54 1.15
N PRO A 48 -6.26 -8.30 1.65
CA PRO A 48 -5.85 -9.51 0.96
C PRO A 48 -7.11 -10.36 0.81
N THR A 49 -7.55 -10.54 -0.44
CA THR A 49 -8.56 -11.54 -0.76
C THR A 49 -8.05 -12.83 -0.15
N GLN A 50 -8.90 -13.56 0.56
CA GLN A 50 -8.53 -14.85 1.13
C GLN A 50 -8.11 -15.78 -0.01
N ILE A 51 -6.85 -15.71 -0.43
CA ILE A 51 -6.19 -16.77 -1.16
C ILE A 51 -5.96 -17.81 -0.08
N GLY A 52 -6.95 -18.69 0.06
CA GLY A 52 -6.87 -19.87 0.90
C GLY A 52 -5.74 -20.74 0.39
N ILE A 53 -4.53 -20.54 0.93
CA ILE A 53 -3.58 -21.63 1.04
C ILE A 53 -4.18 -22.55 2.11
N GLY A 54 -4.68 -23.69 1.66
CA GLY A 54 -5.59 -24.58 2.37
C GLY A 54 -5.00 -25.32 3.58
N ASP A 55 -4.41 -24.61 4.52
CA ASP A 55 -4.22 -25.13 5.87
C ASP A 55 -5.47 -24.78 6.67
N GLY A 56 -6.24 -25.79 7.06
CA GLY A 56 -7.55 -25.72 7.74
C GLY A 56 -7.56 -25.05 9.12
N ARG A 57 -6.75 -24.03 9.36
CA ARG A 57 -6.78 -23.14 10.53
C ARG A 57 -7.22 -21.75 10.08
N SER A 58 -8.43 -21.37 10.50
CA SER A 58 -8.99 -20.01 10.56
C SER A 58 -8.12 -18.95 9.88
N GLY A 59 -8.24 -18.82 8.55
CA GLY A 59 -7.58 -17.78 7.79
C GLY A 59 -7.88 -16.42 8.42
N ASN A 60 -6.82 -15.64 8.61
CA ASN A 60 -6.79 -14.32 9.22
C ASN A 60 -8.08 -13.54 8.94
N THR A 61 -8.97 -13.47 9.93
CA THR A 61 -10.20 -12.70 9.81
C THR A 61 -9.77 -11.24 9.85
N ILE A 62 -9.65 -10.60 8.69
CA ILE A 62 -9.59 -9.14 8.64
C ILE A 62 -10.75 -8.67 9.52
N GLY A 63 -10.45 -7.87 10.54
CA GLY A 63 -11.50 -7.34 11.40
C GLY A 63 -12.59 -6.72 10.54
N SER A 64 -13.82 -6.64 11.04
CA SER A 64 -14.96 -6.09 10.28
C SER A 64 -14.75 -4.66 9.76
N SER A 65 -13.62 -4.03 10.11
CA SER A 65 -13.20 -2.71 9.71
C SER A 65 -11.75 -2.63 9.24
N ILE A 66 -11.49 -1.79 8.25
CA ILE A 66 -10.17 -1.40 7.75
C ILE A 66 -9.78 -0.07 8.39
N LYS A 67 -8.52 0.07 8.78
CA LYS A 67 -8.00 1.29 9.40
C LYS A 67 -7.00 1.97 8.48
N ILE A 68 -7.28 3.20 8.08
CA ILE A 68 -6.41 4.02 7.23
C ILE A 68 -5.88 5.19 8.02
N VAL A 69 -4.55 5.31 8.06
CA VAL A 69 -3.83 6.38 8.76
C VAL A 69 -3.44 7.46 7.77
N LEU A 70 -3.75 8.70 8.12
CA LEU A 70 -3.37 9.88 7.35
C LEU A 70 -2.69 10.90 8.26
N CYS A 71 -1.83 11.73 7.68
CA CYS A 71 -1.23 12.86 8.37
C CYS A 71 -2.03 14.13 8.04
N THR A 72 -2.32 14.95 9.07
CA THR A 72 -2.89 16.29 8.90
C THR A 72 -1.86 17.30 8.41
N LYS A 73 -0.57 16.99 8.54
CA LYS A 73 0.56 17.81 8.10
C LYS A 73 1.18 17.25 6.83
N ASP A 74 1.90 18.10 6.10
CA ASP A 74 2.51 17.70 4.84
C ASP A 74 3.66 16.71 4.97
N SER A 75 4.27 16.64 6.15
CA SER A 75 5.31 15.68 6.53
C SER A 75 5.03 15.10 7.91
N LEU A 76 5.58 13.91 8.19
CA LEU A 76 5.52 13.35 9.53
C LEU A 76 6.30 14.24 10.51
N PRO A 77 5.68 14.69 11.60
CA PRO A 77 6.39 15.41 12.66
C PRO A 77 7.31 14.47 13.44
N THR A 78 8.05 15.04 14.40
CA THR A 78 8.80 14.26 15.39
C THR A 78 7.89 13.32 16.18
N LEU A 79 8.46 12.28 16.79
CA LEU A 79 7.70 11.27 17.56
C LEU A 79 6.73 11.87 18.59
N ARG A 80 7.11 12.99 19.23
CA ARG A 80 6.24 13.70 20.19
C ARG A 80 5.00 14.33 19.55
N GLY A 81 5.10 14.75 18.29
CA GLY A 81 4.00 15.37 17.55
C GLY A 81 3.14 14.38 16.77
N LEU A 82 3.55 13.11 16.66
CA LEU A 82 2.83 12.09 15.90
C LEU A 82 1.37 11.91 16.36
N PRO A 83 1.07 11.79 17.68
CA PRO A 83 -0.31 11.55 18.11
C PRO A 83 -1.29 12.66 17.71
N ALA A 84 -0.83 13.90 17.62
CA ALA A 84 -1.64 15.04 17.23
C ALA A 84 -1.74 15.21 15.70
N ALA A 85 -0.83 14.61 14.94
CA ALA A 85 -0.76 14.75 13.48
C ALA A 85 -1.39 13.57 12.73
N LEU A 86 -1.43 12.38 13.34
CA LEU A 86 -2.00 11.20 12.72
C LEU A 86 -3.49 11.06 13.03
N VAL A 87 -4.28 10.85 11.98
CA VAL A 87 -5.72 10.56 12.08
C VAL A 87 -5.95 9.16 11.55
N CYS A 88 -6.59 8.32 12.37
CA CYS A 88 -7.01 6.99 11.99
C CYS A 88 -8.47 7.01 11.55
N HIS A 89 -8.72 6.65 10.30
CA HIS A 89 -10.05 6.48 9.74
C HIS A 89 -10.42 5.00 9.75
N THR A 90 -11.59 4.68 10.29
CA THR A 90 -12.13 3.32 10.29
C THR A 90 -13.19 3.21 9.21
N LEU A 91 -13.01 2.28 8.30
CA LEU A 91 -13.88 2.02 7.16
C LEU A 91 -14.47 0.61 7.30
N PRO A 92 -15.67 0.34 6.74
CA PRO A 92 -16.16 -1.03 6.65
C PRO A 92 -15.19 -1.86 5.80
N ALA A 93 -15.10 -3.17 6.09
CA ALA A 93 -14.32 -4.13 5.30
C ALA A 93 -14.96 -4.39 3.92
N ALA A 94 -15.05 -3.35 3.09
CA ALA A 94 -15.66 -3.38 1.77
C ALA A 94 -14.76 -2.68 0.75
N ARG A 95 -14.33 -3.42 -0.29
CA ARG A 95 -13.44 -2.91 -1.34
C ARG A 95 -13.95 -1.62 -2.01
N PRO A 96 -15.25 -1.47 -2.36
CA PRO A 96 -15.73 -0.23 -2.96
C PRO A 96 -15.58 0.99 -2.05
N ALA A 97 -15.83 0.82 -0.74
CA ALA A 97 -15.68 1.89 0.24
C ALA A 97 -14.20 2.30 0.41
N LEU A 98 -13.31 1.31 0.47
CA LEU A 98 -11.87 1.55 0.54
C LEU A 98 -11.36 2.26 -0.73
N LYS A 99 -11.75 1.76 -1.91
CA LYS A 99 -11.36 2.34 -3.20
C LYS A 99 -11.80 3.79 -3.31
N ALA A 100 -13.07 4.10 -3.01
CA ALA A 100 -13.57 5.47 -3.02
C ALA A 100 -12.80 6.39 -2.06
N PHE A 101 -12.50 5.89 -0.86
CA PHE A 101 -11.74 6.65 0.13
C PHE A 101 -10.31 6.95 -0.34
N LEU A 102 -9.58 5.94 -0.83
CA LEU A 102 -8.23 6.09 -1.34
C LEU A 102 -8.18 6.99 -2.59
N SER A 103 -9.14 6.86 -3.52
CA SER A 103 -9.23 7.74 -4.69
C SER A 103 -9.30 9.22 -4.29
N SER A 104 -10.09 9.55 -3.26
CA SER A 104 -10.22 10.93 -2.79
C SER A 104 -8.97 11.48 -2.08
N ARG A 105 -8.06 10.61 -1.63
CA ARG A 105 -6.94 10.96 -0.74
C ARG A 105 -5.60 10.43 -1.22
N LEU A 106 -5.51 10.01 -2.49
CA LEU A 106 -4.31 9.38 -3.06
C LEU A 106 -3.07 10.27 -2.90
N ALA A 107 -3.24 11.59 -3.00
CA ALA A 107 -2.18 12.56 -2.83
C ALA A 107 -1.47 12.46 -1.47
N ALA A 108 -2.11 11.94 -0.42
CA ALA A 108 -1.46 11.71 0.87
C ALA A 108 -0.39 10.60 0.81
N PHE A 109 -0.53 9.67 -0.14
CA PHE A 109 0.37 8.53 -0.31
C PHE A 109 1.42 8.74 -1.41
N THR A 110 1.11 9.55 -2.44
CA THR A 110 1.96 9.72 -3.63
C THR A 110 2.77 11.00 -3.67
N ARG A 111 2.59 11.90 -2.69
CA ARG A 111 3.29 13.19 -2.66
C ARG A 111 4.82 13.01 -2.63
N PRO A 112 5.56 13.68 -3.53
CA PRO A 112 7.02 13.73 -3.46
C PRO A 112 7.50 14.28 -2.12
N GLY A 113 8.47 13.60 -1.49
CA GLY A 113 8.98 13.97 -0.16
C GLY A 113 7.98 13.75 0.99
N GLY A 114 6.80 13.19 0.70
CA GLY A 114 5.81 12.82 1.70
C GLY A 114 6.16 11.51 2.42
N SER A 115 5.30 11.11 3.36
CA SER A 115 5.48 9.91 4.18
C SER A 115 4.51 8.79 3.82
N GLY A 116 4.12 8.69 2.55
CA GLY A 116 3.09 7.77 2.08
C GLY A 116 3.35 6.31 2.44
N VAL A 117 4.60 5.84 2.31
CA VAL A 117 4.99 4.47 2.69
C VAL A 117 4.77 4.22 4.18
N ALA A 118 5.19 5.15 5.05
CA ALA A 118 5.01 5.01 6.49
C ALA A 118 3.52 5.04 6.89
N LEU A 119 2.73 5.94 6.31
CA LEU A 119 1.28 6.01 6.51
C LEU A 119 0.58 4.71 6.08
N PHE A 120 1.02 4.13 4.97
CA PHE A 120 0.51 2.86 4.48
C PHE A 120 0.86 1.70 5.42
N VAL A 121 2.12 1.61 5.87
CA VAL A 121 2.54 0.60 6.85
C VAL A 121 1.72 0.71 8.14
N TYR A 122 1.51 1.91 8.68
CA TYR A 122 0.63 2.08 9.86
C TYR A 122 -0.81 1.64 9.60
N SER A 123 -1.35 1.94 8.41
CA SER A 123 -2.69 1.49 8.01
C SER A 123 -2.79 -0.03 7.99
N LEU A 124 -1.80 -0.71 7.41
CA LEU A 124 -1.73 -2.17 7.36
C LEU A 124 -1.66 -2.79 8.77
N LEU A 125 -0.73 -2.30 9.60
CA LEU A 125 -0.53 -2.81 10.96
C LEU A 125 -1.78 -2.64 11.82
N LEU A 126 -2.45 -1.50 11.73
CA LEU A 126 -3.68 -1.23 12.49
C LEU A 126 -4.88 -2.03 11.97
N THR A 127 -4.96 -2.24 10.67
CA THR A 127 -6.02 -3.05 10.02
C THR A 127 -5.91 -4.52 10.43
N ARG A 128 -4.70 -5.08 10.42
CA ARG A 128 -4.47 -6.46 10.88
C ARG A 128 -4.53 -6.62 12.39
N GLY A 129 -4.09 -5.60 13.12
CA GLY A 129 -3.91 -5.66 14.57
C GLY A 129 -2.53 -6.20 14.95
N LEU A 130 -1.91 -5.54 15.93
CA LEU A 130 -0.55 -5.87 16.37
C LEU A 130 -0.48 -7.24 17.04
N ASP A 131 -1.52 -7.65 17.76
CA ASP A 131 -1.55 -8.95 18.45
C ASP A 131 -1.62 -10.10 17.45
N ALA A 132 -2.42 -9.95 16.38
CA ALA A 132 -2.49 -10.92 15.30
C ALA A 132 -1.13 -11.08 14.60
N ILE A 133 -0.49 -9.97 14.25
CA ILE A 133 0.87 -9.98 13.67
C ILE A 133 1.85 -10.67 14.61
N ARG A 134 1.91 -10.27 15.88
CA ARG A 134 2.82 -10.86 16.87
C ARG A 134 2.60 -12.35 17.11
N SER A 135 1.37 -12.85 16.93
CA SER A 135 1.07 -14.28 17.05
C SER A 135 1.59 -15.11 15.87
N GLU A 136 1.86 -14.47 14.72
CA GLU A 136 2.41 -15.11 13.52
C GLU A 136 3.95 -15.13 13.52
N MET A 137 4.60 -14.27 14.31
CA MET A 137 6.05 -14.16 14.42
C MET A 137 6.65 -15.29 15.28
N ASP A 138 7.82 -15.81 14.91
CA ASP A 138 8.54 -16.77 15.75
C ASP A 138 9.01 -16.13 17.07
N CYS A 139 9.39 -14.85 17.03
CA CYS A 139 9.77 -14.05 18.20
C CYS A 139 8.91 -12.78 18.29
N SER A 140 7.84 -12.84 19.08
CA SER A 140 6.85 -11.74 19.22
C SER A 140 7.40 -10.44 19.80
N SER A 141 8.58 -10.48 20.46
CA SER A 141 9.28 -9.31 20.97
C SER A 141 10.17 -8.61 19.94
N SER A 142 10.41 -9.22 18.77
CA SER A 142 11.24 -8.63 17.73
C SER A 142 10.59 -7.38 17.14
N PRO A 143 11.36 -6.31 16.88
CA PRO A 143 10.81 -5.10 16.28
C PRO A 143 10.50 -5.32 14.79
N LEU A 144 9.34 -4.83 14.33
CA LEU A 144 8.96 -4.92 12.91
C LEU A 144 9.81 -4.03 11.99
N ILE A 145 10.36 -2.95 12.54
CA ILE A 145 11.33 -2.05 11.90
C ILE A 145 12.53 -1.95 12.85
N ASP A 146 13.73 -2.31 12.37
CA ASP A 146 14.93 -2.31 13.19
C ASP A 146 15.47 -0.89 13.46
N ARG A 147 16.51 -0.78 14.31
CA ARG A 147 17.12 0.52 14.66
C ARG A 147 17.78 1.24 13.48
N ARG A 148 18.02 0.53 12.38
CA ARG A 148 18.60 1.07 11.12
C ARG A 148 17.51 1.46 10.13
N GLY A 149 16.23 1.23 10.46
CA GLY A 149 15.09 1.54 9.61
C GLY A 149 14.76 0.43 8.60
N TYR A 150 15.33 -0.77 8.74
CA TYR A 150 15.00 -1.90 7.87
C TYR A 150 13.75 -2.62 8.36
N CYS A 151 12.89 -3.00 7.42
CA CYS A 151 11.75 -3.88 7.70
C CYS A 151 12.25 -5.29 8.08
N SER A 152 11.64 -5.85 9.11
CA SER A 152 11.73 -7.28 9.45
C SER A 152 11.15 -8.15 8.33
N GLN A 153 11.55 -9.43 8.29
CA GLN A 153 11.02 -10.39 7.31
C GLN A 153 9.52 -10.55 7.45
N GLU A 154 9.01 -10.49 8.68
CA GLU A 154 7.59 -10.61 9.02
C GLU A 154 6.79 -9.42 8.50
N LEU A 155 7.35 -8.21 8.56
CA LEU A 155 6.74 -7.04 7.94
C LEU A 155 6.76 -7.11 6.41
N VAL A 156 7.86 -7.60 5.82
CA VAL A 156 7.95 -7.83 4.36
C VAL A 156 6.95 -8.88 3.91
N ASN A 157 6.88 -10.02 4.60
CA ASN A 157 5.94 -11.10 4.30
C ASN A 157 4.48 -10.64 4.51
N SER A 158 4.22 -9.80 5.51
CA SER A 158 2.89 -9.19 5.67
C SER A 158 2.47 -8.40 4.45
N LEU A 159 3.40 -7.69 3.81
CA LEU A 159 3.17 -6.91 2.59
C LEU A 159 3.10 -7.79 1.35
N CYS A 160 3.92 -8.83 1.22
CA CYS A 160 4.00 -9.64 0.01
C CYS A 160 2.95 -10.74 -0.07
N ILE A 161 2.67 -11.41 1.05
CA ILE A 161 1.83 -12.61 1.10
C ILE A 161 0.68 -12.49 2.09
N GLY A 162 0.52 -11.34 2.75
CA GLY A 162 -0.55 -11.11 3.70
C GLY A 162 -0.41 -11.94 4.99
N ARG A 163 0.80 -12.37 5.37
CA ARG A 163 1.07 -13.10 6.62
C ARG A 163 2.40 -12.66 7.23
N ALA A 164 2.45 -12.46 8.54
CA ALA A 164 3.65 -12.04 9.27
C ALA A 164 4.49 -13.22 9.78
N VAL A 165 4.69 -14.23 8.93
CA VAL A 165 5.51 -15.41 9.25
C VAL A 165 7.00 -15.10 9.11
N SER A 166 7.82 -15.66 10.00
CA SER A 166 9.28 -15.46 10.00
C SER A 166 9.97 -16.24 8.89
N ASN A 167 9.40 -17.38 8.47
CA ASN A 167 9.91 -18.16 7.37
C ASN A 167 8.81 -18.37 6.31
N VAL A 168 9.21 -18.81 5.12
CA VAL A 168 8.28 -19.04 4.01
C VAL A 168 8.62 -20.41 3.45
N PHE A 169 8.08 -21.44 4.09
CA PHE A 169 8.18 -22.82 3.60
C PHE A 169 6.84 -23.23 3.00
N ASP A 170 6.88 -24.12 2.01
CA ASP A 170 5.67 -24.80 1.55
C ASP A 170 5.22 -25.77 2.66
N GLY A 171 4.11 -25.41 3.33
CA GLY A 171 3.55 -26.15 4.46
C GLY A 171 4.33 -25.98 5.77
N GLU A 172 3.87 -26.68 6.82
CA GLU A 172 4.47 -26.61 8.16
C GLU A 172 5.64 -27.60 8.27
N ARG A 173 6.88 -27.10 8.42
CA ARG A 173 8.10 -27.93 8.52
C ARG A 173 8.49 -28.07 9.99
N SER A 174 8.14 -29.21 10.60
CA SER A 174 8.63 -29.53 11.95
C SER A 174 10.06 -30.07 11.90
N LEU A 175 11.02 -29.27 12.36
CA LEU A 175 12.38 -29.72 12.60
C LEU A 175 12.42 -30.41 13.98
N ARG A 176 12.46 -31.73 13.96
CA ARG A 176 12.73 -32.53 15.16
C ARG A 176 14.23 -32.80 15.17
N GLY A 177 14.93 -32.31 16.19
CA GLY A 177 16.32 -32.70 16.41
C GLY A 177 16.39 -34.19 16.76
N ASP A 178 17.45 -34.88 16.37
CA ASP A 178 17.68 -36.32 16.65
C ASP A 178 17.90 -36.65 18.15
N GLY A 179 17.59 -35.72 19.05
CA GLY A 179 17.66 -35.87 20.51
C GLY A 179 16.27 -35.85 21.12
N ASP A 180 16.08 -36.66 22.15
CA ASP A 180 14.85 -36.86 22.93
C ASP A 180 14.41 -35.62 23.75
N THR A 181 14.28 -34.47 23.08
CA THR A 181 13.75 -33.23 23.66
C THR A 181 12.41 -32.92 23.02
N THR A 182 11.40 -32.74 23.86
CA THR A 182 10.00 -32.45 23.50
C THR A 182 9.76 -31.10 22.79
N ASP A 183 10.81 -30.36 22.45
CA ASP A 183 10.73 -29.11 21.69
C ASP A 183 10.92 -29.38 20.19
N ALA A 184 9.82 -29.66 19.50
CA ALA A 184 9.82 -29.61 18.05
C ALA A 184 9.84 -28.13 17.60
N LEU A 185 10.90 -27.72 16.91
CA LEU A 185 10.93 -26.39 16.29
C LEU A 185 10.08 -26.45 15.02
N THR A 186 8.92 -25.82 15.05
CA THR A 186 8.06 -25.74 13.87
C THR A 186 8.39 -24.49 13.08
N LEU A 187 8.97 -24.69 11.90
CA LEU A 187 9.19 -23.63 10.93
C LEU A 187 7.88 -23.37 10.17
N ARG A 188 7.41 -22.12 10.25
CA ARG A 188 6.18 -21.61 9.62
C ARG A 188 6.48 -20.62 8.51
#